data_AF-A0A6H0CVN7-F1
#
_entry.id   AF-A0A6H0CVN7-F1
#
_cell.length_a   1.000
_cell.length_b   1.000
_cell.length_c   1.000
_cell.angle_alpha   90.00
_cell.angle_beta   90.00
_cell.angle_gamma   90.00
#
_symmetry.space_group_name_H-M   'P 1'
#
loop_
_entity.id
_entity.type
_entity.pdbx_description
1 polymer ?
#
loop_
_entity_poly.entity_id
_entity_poly.type
_entity_poly.pdbx_seq_one_letter_code
_entity_poly.pdbx_strand_id
1 'polypeptide(L)'
;MGLIKTTGTFTGASVNLPGLTGVNTSQIRWGQPATPGGALSGYDFLDYEMEANLGGREFPIGEFTHHNYPIFLSGQSQFWVYLAIRVHFENGNFNHDFTVNLRHDETPNQGSHPNDTVQWEAIHEPETVFIDGNKYSVEITGFRKPGQKESKPNFDVPEGSQDTAYLYARFQREAPQTS
;
A
#
# COMPACT_ATOMS: atom_id res chain seq x y z
N MET A 1 -17.81 -2.97 -15.69
CA MET A 1 -16.35 -3.20 -15.66
C MET A 1 -15.74 -2.08 -16.46
N GLY A 2 -14.67 -1.46 -15.97
CA GLY A 2 -13.97 -0.39 -16.68
C GLY A 2 -12.48 -0.63 -16.51
N LEU A 3 -11.71 -0.49 -17.58
CA LEU A 3 -10.26 -0.63 -17.50
C LEU A 3 -9.72 0.49 -16.61
N ILE A 4 -8.94 0.10 -15.60
CA ILE A 4 -8.22 1.01 -14.73
C ILE A 4 -6.73 0.78 -14.86
N LYS A 5 -5.98 1.87 -14.75
CA LYS A 5 -4.54 1.86 -14.58
C LYS A 5 -4.19 2.52 -13.26
N THR A 6 -3.39 1.84 -12.47
CA THR A 6 -2.99 2.29 -11.14
C THR A 6 -1.50 2.58 -11.13
N THR A 7 -1.13 3.68 -10.50
CA THR A 7 0.26 4.08 -10.31
C THR A 7 0.45 4.46 -8.85
N GLY A 8 1.57 4.03 -8.26
CA GLY A 8 1.91 4.31 -6.86
C GLY A 8 3.15 5.18 -6.74
N THR A 9 3.12 6.11 -5.80
CA THR A 9 4.25 6.99 -5.50
C THR A 9 4.39 7.18 -4.00
N PHE A 10 5.53 6.80 -3.44
CA PHE A 10 5.82 7.05 -2.04
C PHE A 10 6.18 8.53 -1.83
N THR A 11 5.41 9.25 -1.02
CA THR A 11 5.56 10.70 -0.83
C THR A 11 6.41 11.08 0.38
N GLY A 12 6.74 10.11 1.24
CA GLY A 12 7.67 10.29 2.35
C GLY A 12 7.36 9.40 3.55
N ALA A 13 7.88 9.81 4.71
CA ALA A 13 7.65 9.18 6.01
C ALA A 13 7.37 10.24 7.09
N SER A 14 6.73 9.84 8.20
CA SER A 14 6.41 10.75 9.31
C SER A 14 7.61 11.23 10.12
N VAL A 15 8.77 10.60 9.92
CA VAL A 15 10.01 10.90 10.64
C VAL A 15 11.18 10.96 9.66
N ASN A 16 12.28 11.60 10.08
CA ASN A 16 13.53 11.59 9.33
C ASN A 16 14.20 10.23 9.49
N LEU A 17 14.04 9.36 8.51
CA LEU A 17 14.65 8.04 8.49
C LEU A 17 16.10 8.13 7.96
N PRO A 18 17.09 7.49 8.61
CA PRO A 18 18.44 7.37 8.08
C PRO A 18 18.42 6.73 6.69
N GLY A 19 19.21 7.23 5.76
CA GLY A 19 19.33 6.64 4.42
C GLY A 19 18.05 6.66 3.58
N LEU A 20 17.06 7.50 3.93
CA LEU A 20 15.81 7.60 3.19
C LEU A 20 16.06 7.97 1.72
N THR A 21 15.62 7.13 0.80
CA THR A 21 15.71 7.33 -0.64
C THR A 21 14.43 6.86 -1.33
N GLY A 22 14.21 7.31 -2.57
CA GLY A 22 13.04 6.89 -3.37
C GLY A 22 11.75 7.68 -3.13
N VAL A 23 11.81 8.77 -2.35
CA VAL A 23 10.69 9.72 -2.25
C VAL A 23 10.33 10.26 -3.63
N ASN A 24 9.03 10.31 -3.92
CA ASN A 24 8.42 10.60 -5.23
C ASN A 24 8.72 9.55 -6.30
N THR A 25 8.93 8.29 -5.91
CA THR A 25 9.06 7.16 -6.83
C THR A 25 8.18 5.98 -6.39
N SER A 26 8.11 4.92 -7.19
CA SER A 26 7.37 3.70 -6.90
C SER A 26 8.06 2.78 -5.87
N GLN A 27 9.22 3.18 -5.36
CA GLN A 27 9.99 2.46 -4.35
C GLN A 27 10.50 3.42 -3.29
N ILE A 28 10.53 2.99 -2.04
CA ILE A 28 11.12 3.76 -0.94
C ILE A 28 12.00 2.84 -0.11
N ARG A 29 13.16 3.34 0.31
CA ARG A 29 14.14 2.58 1.12
C ARG A 29 14.61 3.43 2.30
N TRP A 30 14.92 2.77 3.41
CA TRP A 30 15.45 3.42 4.61
C TRP A 30 16.44 2.52 5.35
N GLY A 31 17.06 3.10 6.38
CA GLY A 31 18.03 2.44 7.25
C GLY A 31 19.47 2.60 6.79
N GLN A 32 20.36 2.04 7.60
CA GLN A 32 21.74 1.77 7.24
C GLN A 32 21.95 0.25 7.35
N PRO A 33 22.47 -0.45 6.33
CA PRO A 33 22.61 -1.90 6.42
C PRO A 33 23.47 -2.32 7.62
N ALA A 34 23.05 -3.38 8.32
CA ALA A 34 23.76 -3.86 9.51
C ALA A 34 25.15 -4.44 9.20
N THR A 35 25.39 -4.82 7.93
CA THR A 35 26.65 -5.36 7.44
C THR A 35 27.14 -4.61 6.19
N PRO A 36 28.46 -4.53 5.95
CA PRO A 36 28.99 -3.98 4.71
C PRO A 36 28.43 -4.72 3.48
N GLY A 37 27.77 -3.99 2.58
CA GLY A 37 27.13 -4.57 1.39
C GLY A 37 25.74 -5.18 1.63
N GLY A 38 25.16 -5.02 2.83
CA GLY A 38 23.79 -5.44 3.12
C GLY A 38 22.73 -4.61 2.40
N ALA A 39 21.49 -5.12 2.40
CA ALA A 39 20.34 -4.45 1.80
C ALA A 39 19.64 -3.47 2.76
N LEU A 40 18.82 -2.60 2.21
CA LEU A 40 17.98 -1.65 2.95
C LEU A 40 16.56 -2.18 3.07
N SER A 41 15.91 -1.96 4.21
CA SER A 41 14.46 -2.16 4.35
C SER A 41 13.69 -1.14 3.51
N GLY A 42 12.45 -1.46 3.17
CA GLY A 42 11.62 -0.56 2.38
C GLY A 42 10.41 -1.20 1.71
N TYR A 43 9.79 -0.42 0.84
CA TYR A 43 8.60 -0.84 0.09
C TYR A 43 8.75 -0.61 -1.40
N ASP A 44 8.15 -1.50 -2.19
CA ASP A 44 7.86 -1.29 -3.60
C ASP A 44 6.36 -1.31 -3.85
N PHE A 45 5.94 -0.53 -4.84
CA PHE A 45 4.62 -0.61 -5.43
C PHE A 45 4.77 -0.75 -6.94
N LEU A 46 4.23 -1.84 -7.50
CA LEU A 46 4.19 -2.05 -8.94
C LEU A 46 2.85 -1.57 -9.49
N ASP A 47 2.93 -0.72 -10.51
CA ASP A 47 1.78 -0.27 -11.29
C ASP A 47 0.95 -1.47 -11.78
N TYR A 48 -0.36 -1.31 -11.82
CA TYR A 48 -1.28 -2.40 -12.16
C TYR A 48 -2.34 -1.93 -13.14
N GLU A 49 -2.66 -2.77 -14.12
CA GLU A 49 -3.72 -2.52 -15.10
C GLU A 49 -4.71 -3.67 -15.05
N MET A 50 -6.00 -3.35 -14.86
CA MET A 50 -7.04 -4.38 -14.83
C MET A 50 -8.44 -3.83 -15.07
N GLU A 51 -9.42 -4.71 -15.25
CA GLU A 51 -10.83 -4.31 -15.22
C GLU A 51 -11.35 -4.14 -13.78
N ALA A 52 -11.70 -2.91 -13.41
CA ALA A 52 -12.33 -2.62 -12.13
C ALA A 52 -13.69 -3.32 -11.97
N ASN A 53 -13.89 -3.92 -10.81
CA ASN A 53 -15.19 -4.49 -10.44
C ASN A 53 -16.06 -3.42 -9.77
N LEU A 54 -17.01 -2.88 -10.54
CA LEU A 54 -17.96 -1.87 -10.07
C LEU A 54 -19.20 -2.48 -9.39
N GLY A 55 -19.18 -3.77 -9.09
CA GLY A 55 -20.29 -4.52 -8.51
C GLY A 55 -20.15 -4.76 -7.00
N GLY A 56 -19.26 -4.03 -6.31
CA GLY A 56 -19.03 -4.19 -4.87
C GLY A 56 -18.14 -5.38 -4.49
N ARG A 57 -17.51 -6.05 -5.46
CA ARG A 57 -16.51 -7.09 -5.16
C ARG A 57 -15.12 -6.48 -5.12
N GLU A 58 -14.26 -7.09 -4.31
CA GLU A 58 -12.86 -6.69 -4.23
C GLU A 58 -12.11 -7.06 -5.51
N PHE A 59 -11.15 -6.22 -5.88
CA PHE A 59 -10.22 -6.45 -6.97
C PHE A 59 -8.84 -5.84 -6.65
N PRO A 60 -7.74 -6.42 -7.16
CA PRO A 60 -6.40 -5.89 -6.90
C PRO A 60 -6.18 -4.55 -7.60
N ILE A 61 -5.41 -3.65 -7.02
CA ILE A 61 -5.13 -2.31 -7.59
C ILE A 61 -3.63 -1.99 -7.58
N GLY A 62 -2.79 -2.99 -7.36
CA GLY A 62 -1.38 -2.79 -7.12
C GLY A 62 -0.75 -4.02 -6.50
N GLU A 63 0.51 -4.26 -6.83
CA GLU A 63 1.33 -5.23 -6.13
C GLU A 63 2.27 -4.48 -5.18
N PHE A 64 2.31 -4.90 -3.92
CA PHE A 64 3.09 -4.28 -2.86
C PHE A 64 4.11 -5.29 -2.34
N THR A 65 5.37 -4.87 -2.30
CA THR A 65 6.46 -5.68 -1.74
C THR A 65 7.02 -4.98 -0.51
N HIS A 66 7.16 -5.73 0.58
CA HIS A 66 7.89 -5.28 1.77
C HIS A 66 9.24 -5.98 1.83
N HIS A 67 10.29 -5.17 1.83
CA HIS A 67 11.68 -5.56 2.05
C HIS A 67 12.00 -5.36 3.52
N ASN A 68 12.19 -6.45 4.26
CA ASN A 68 12.62 -6.42 5.65
C ASN A 68 14.06 -6.95 5.71
N TYR A 69 15.03 -6.07 5.92
CA TYR A 69 16.44 -6.42 6.01
C TYR A 69 17.09 -5.90 7.30
N PRO A 70 18.14 -6.58 7.81
CA PRO A 70 18.84 -6.10 9.00
C PRO A 70 19.43 -4.69 8.78
N ILE A 71 18.86 -3.69 9.44
CA ILE A 71 19.29 -2.30 9.38
C ILE A 71 19.51 -1.71 10.76
N PHE A 72 20.38 -0.70 10.83
CA PHE A 72 20.44 0.23 11.95
C PHE A 72 19.47 1.38 11.70
N LEU A 73 18.50 1.52 12.59
CA LEU A 73 17.61 2.68 12.67
C LEU A 73 17.96 3.49 13.93
N SER A 74 18.33 4.76 13.77
CA SER A 74 18.49 5.67 14.92
C SER A 74 17.18 6.40 15.16
N GLY A 75 16.54 6.21 16.32
CA GLY A 75 15.32 6.93 16.71
C GLY A 75 14.12 6.03 16.93
N GLN A 76 13.00 6.34 16.27
CA GLN A 76 11.72 5.62 16.45
C GLN A 76 11.63 4.42 15.51
N SER A 77 11.39 3.24 16.07
CA SER A 77 11.11 2.00 15.32
C SER A 77 9.71 1.99 14.70
N GLN A 78 8.82 2.86 15.16
CA GLN A 78 7.47 3.01 14.64
C GLN A 78 7.32 4.33 13.91
N PHE A 79 6.87 4.29 12.67
CA PHE A 79 6.66 5.46 11.83
C PHE A 79 5.61 5.18 10.76
N TRP A 80 5.17 6.23 10.08
CA TRP A 80 4.30 6.13 8.92
C TRP A 80 5.09 6.30 7.64
N VAL A 81 4.72 5.55 6.61
CA VAL A 81 5.15 5.75 5.23
C VAL A 81 3.92 6.07 4.39
N TYR A 82 4.03 7.08 3.53
CA TYR A 82 2.91 7.61 2.75
C TYR A 82 3.01 7.16 1.31
N LEU A 83 1.97 6.51 0.80
CA LEU A 83 1.85 6.04 -0.59
C LEU A 83 0.66 6.75 -1.25
N ALA A 84 0.92 7.62 -2.21
CA ALA A 84 -0.12 8.17 -3.06
C ALA A 84 -0.41 7.16 -4.19
N ILE A 85 -1.68 6.78 -4.35
CA ILE A 85 -2.14 5.90 -5.44
C ILE A 85 -3.04 6.71 -6.35
N ARG A 86 -2.67 6.79 -7.62
CA ARG A 86 -3.52 7.33 -8.68
C ARG A 86 -4.19 6.17 -9.42
N VAL A 87 -5.50 6.23 -9.52
CA VAL A 87 -6.34 5.34 -10.33
C VAL A 87 -6.85 6.12 -11.54
N HIS A 88 -6.36 5.78 -12.71
CA HIS A 88 -6.86 6.27 -13.98
C HIS A 88 -8.00 5.36 -14.46
N PHE A 89 -9.17 5.94 -14.73
CA PHE A 89 -10.30 5.27 -15.37
C PHE A 89 -10.28 5.58 -16.85
N GLU A 90 -9.97 4.57 -17.66
CA GLU A 90 -9.94 4.69 -19.12
C GLU A 90 -11.35 5.03 -19.65
N ASN A 91 -12.38 4.43 -19.04
CA ASN A 91 -13.76 4.80 -19.29
C ASN A 91 -14.06 6.14 -18.62
N GLY A 92 -14.19 7.18 -19.45
CA GLY A 92 -14.44 8.55 -18.99
C GLY A 92 -13.17 9.40 -18.87
N ASN A 93 -11.98 8.81 -19.02
CA ASN A 93 -10.68 9.48 -19.06
C ASN A 93 -10.48 10.47 -17.89
N PHE A 94 -10.53 9.96 -16.66
CA PHE A 94 -10.32 10.76 -15.46
C PHE A 94 -9.45 10.02 -14.44
N ASN A 95 -8.89 10.77 -13.49
CA ASN A 95 -8.08 10.24 -12.40
C ASN A 95 -8.79 10.40 -11.07
N HIS A 96 -8.57 9.45 -10.18
CA HIS A 96 -8.87 9.57 -8.77
C HIS A 96 -7.64 9.19 -7.96
N ASP A 97 -7.19 10.09 -7.10
CA ASP A 97 -5.95 9.95 -6.35
C ASP A 97 -6.32 9.82 -4.86
N PHE A 98 -5.76 8.84 -4.16
CA PHE A 98 -5.93 8.68 -2.71
C PHE A 98 -4.61 8.38 -2.02
N THR A 99 -4.53 8.63 -0.72
CA THR A 99 -3.29 8.44 0.05
C THR A 99 -3.45 7.31 1.05
N VAL A 100 -2.46 6.43 1.01
CA VAL A 100 -2.30 5.28 1.85
C VAL A 100 -1.26 5.57 2.92
N ASN A 101 -1.65 5.45 4.19
CA ASN A 101 -0.76 5.60 5.34
C ASN A 101 -0.39 4.21 5.88
N LEU A 102 0.86 3.81 5.68
CA LEU A 102 1.40 2.53 6.13
C LEU A 102 2.06 2.73 7.50
N ARG A 103 1.51 2.16 8.57
CA ARG A 103 2.21 2.15 9.86
C ARG A 103 3.24 1.03 9.84
N HIS A 104 4.51 1.41 9.85
CA HIS A 104 5.61 0.48 9.94
C HIS A 104 6.02 0.32 11.40
N ASP A 105 6.29 -0.92 11.82
CA ASP A 105 6.89 -1.27 13.11
C ASP A 105 8.10 -2.16 12.86
N GLU A 106 9.29 -1.56 12.94
CA GLU A 106 10.57 -2.27 12.83
C GLU A 106 10.88 -2.88 14.19
N THR A 107 10.66 -4.18 14.34
CA THR A 107 10.78 -4.84 15.64
C THR A 107 12.25 -5.00 16.03
N PRO A 108 12.63 -4.89 17.32
CA PRO A 108 13.98 -5.23 17.73
C PRO A 108 14.29 -6.69 17.37
N ASN A 109 15.40 -6.94 16.70
CA ASN A 109 15.85 -8.28 16.27
C ASN A 109 16.32 -9.17 17.45
N GLN A 110 15.65 -9.09 18.60
CA GLN A 110 15.90 -9.85 19.81
C GLN A 110 14.64 -10.60 20.22
N GLY A 111 14.68 -11.93 20.22
CA GLY A 111 13.59 -12.79 20.70
C GLY A 111 13.20 -13.89 19.71
N SER A 112 12.07 -14.55 19.97
CA SER A 112 11.57 -15.67 19.16
C SER A 112 10.85 -15.25 17.87
N HIS A 113 10.60 -13.95 17.68
CA HIS A 113 9.87 -13.37 16.53
C HIS A 113 10.48 -12.00 16.14
N PRO A 114 11.61 -11.97 15.42
CA PRO A 114 12.26 -10.73 14.96
C PRO A 114 11.60 -10.16 13.69
N ASN A 115 10.28 -10.33 13.50
CA ASN A 115 9.64 -9.93 12.26
C ASN A 115 9.12 -8.49 12.32
N ASP A 116 9.39 -7.71 11.29
CA ASP A 116 8.80 -6.39 11.15
C ASP A 116 7.36 -6.50 10.66
N THR A 117 6.49 -5.79 11.36
CA THR A 117 5.07 -5.83 11.08
C THR A 117 4.64 -4.51 10.45
N VAL A 118 4.01 -4.59 9.28
CA VAL A 118 3.29 -3.44 8.74
C VAL A 118 1.84 -3.56 9.17
N GLN A 119 1.34 -2.54 9.87
CA GLN A 119 -0.06 -2.41 10.23
C GLN A 119 -0.71 -1.31 9.40
N TRP A 120 -1.89 -1.61 8.91
CA TRP A 120 -2.74 -0.66 8.22
C TRP A 120 -3.87 -0.21 9.14
N GLU A 121 -4.08 1.10 9.24
CA GLU A 121 -5.37 1.62 9.68
C GLU A 121 -6.30 1.62 8.46
N ALA A 122 -7.39 0.84 8.52
CA ALA A 122 -8.36 0.76 7.42
C ALA A 122 -8.77 2.15 6.94
N ILE A 123 -8.28 2.54 5.77
CA ILE A 123 -8.64 3.78 5.11
C ILE A 123 -10.01 3.56 4.48
N HIS A 124 -11.03 4.02 5.20
CA HIS A 124 -12.27 4.42 4.57
C HIS A 124 -12.00 5.80 3.97
N GLU A 125 -11.74 5.86 2.66
CA GLU A 125 -11.78 7.13 1.96
C GLU A 125 -13.23 7.63 2.01
N PRO A 126 -13.51 8.82 2.57
CA PRO A 126 -14.85 9.40 2.54
C PRO A 126 -15.21 9.93 1.15
N GLU A 127 -14.27 9.89 0.20
CA GLU A 127 -14.49 10.42 -1.15
C GLU A 127 -15.22 9.44 -2.06
N THR A 128 -16.05 10.03 -2.93
CA THR A 128 -16.95 9.30 -3.79
C THR A 128 -16.56 9.56 -5.23
N VAL A 129 -16.48 8.49 -6.02
CA VAL A 129 -16.05 8.55 -7.42
C VAL A 129 -17.27 8.47 -8.31
N PHE A 130 -17.31 9.31 -9.35
CA PHE A 130 -18.35 9.25 -10.38
C PHE A 130 -17.82 8.52 -11.62
N ILE A 131 -18.44 7.38 -11.94
CA ILE A 131 -18.14 6.59 -13.14
C ILE A 131 -19.42 6.51 -13.96
N ASP A 132 -19.39 6.99 -15.20
CA ASP A 132 -20.55 7.02 -16.11
C ASP A 132 -21.80 7.66 -15.46
N GLY A 133 -21.61 8.73 -14.69
CA GLY A 133 -22.69 9.44 -13.97
C GLY A 133 -23.23 8.73 -12.73
N ASN A 134 -22.68 7.57 -12.35
CA ASN A 134 -23.05 6.85 -11.14
C ASN A 134 -22.03 7.11 -10.04
N LYS A 135 -22.53 7.30 -8.82
CA LYS A 135 -21.72 7.53 -7.62
C LYS A 135 -21.28 6.20 -7.00
N TYR A 136 -20.01 6.10 -6.64
CA TYR A 136 -19.41 4.94 -5.99
C TYR A 136 -18.65 5.37 -4.74
N SER A 137 -18.76 4.59 -3.66
CA SER A 137 -17.81 4.63 -2.57
C SER A 137 -16.62 3.72 -2.88
N VAL A 138 -15.43 4.14 -2.46
CA VAL A 138 -14.17 3.43 -2.66
C VAL A 138 -13.59 3.07 -1.31
N GLU A 139 -13.16 1.83 -1.17
CA GLU A 139 -12.55 1.32 0.05
C GLU A 139 -11.31 0.51 -0.30
N ILE A 140 -10.21 0.74 0.42
CA ILE A 140 -9.02 -0.11 0.38
C ILE A 140 -9.18 -1.19 1.44
N THR A 141 -9.40 -2.42 1.01
CA THR A 141 -9.77 -3.52 1.90
C THR A 141 -8.57 -4.26 2.50
N GLY A 142 -7.36 -3.99 2.00
CA GLY A 142 -6.10 -4.47 2.57
C GLY A 142 -5.28 -5.33 1.61
N PHE A 143 -4.33 -6.09 2.17
CA PHE A 143 -3.41 -6.94 1.42
C PHE A 143 -3.91 -8.37 1.32
N ARG A 144 -3.68 -9.01 0.18
CA ARG A 144 -3.96 -10.44 0.01
C ARG A 144 -2.90 -11.09 -0.86
N LYS A 145 -2.29 -12.15 -0.33
CA LYS A 145 -1.34 -12.97 -1.08
C LYS A 145 -2.09 -13.85 -2.08
N PRO A 146 -1.45 -14.25 -3.20
CA PRO A 146 -1.98 -15.28 -4.08
C PRO A 146 -2.45 -16.51 -3.29
N GLY A 147 -3.67 -16.98 -3.58
CA GLY A 147 -4.26 -18.15 -2.91
C GLY A 147 -4.94 -17.87 -1.56
N GLN A 148 -4.82 -16.67 -1.00
CA GLN A 148 -5.63 -16.27 0.16
C GLN A 148 -7.04 -15.84 -0.27
N LYS A 149 -8.03 -16.07 0.60
CA LYS A 149 -9.44 -15.77 0.32
C LYS A 149 -9.88 -14.39 0.79
N GLU A 150 -9.20 -13.82 1.76
CA GLU A 150 -9.58 -12.58 2.45
C GLU A 150 -8.39 -11.64 2.53
N SER A 151 -8.68 -10.34 2.50
CA SER A 151 -7.69 -9.29 2.67
C SER A 151 -7.39 -9.11 4.15
N LYS A 152 -6.14 -8.79 4.47
CA LYS A 152 -5.67 -8.53 5.83
C LYS A 152 -5.15 -7.10 5.95
N PRO A 153 -5.35 -6.46 7.11
CA PRO A 153 -4.79 -5.13 7.38
C PRO A 153 -3.31 -5.20 7.80
N ASN A 154 -2.73 -6.40 7.93
CA ASN A 154 -1.33 -6.57 8.29
C ASN A 154 -0.56 -7.36 7.25
N PHE A 155 0.71 -7.01 7.13
CA PHE A 155 1.67 -7.67 6.26
C PHE A 155 2.96 -7.91 7.04
N ASP A 156 3.15 -9.15 7.45
CA ASP A 156 4.26 -9.61 8.27
C ASP A 156 5.32 -10.27 7.39
N VAL A 157 6.56 -9.79 7.48
CA VAL A 157 7.69 -10.25 6.65
C VAL A 157 8.87 -10.58 7.57
N PRO A 158 9.45 -11.80 7.48
CA PRO A 158 10.62 -12.17 8.28
C PRO A 158 11.84 -11.29 8.00
N GLU A 159 12.66 -11.06 9.04
CA GLU A 159 13.95 -10.36 8.89
C GLU A 159 14.85 -11.03 7.85
N GLY A 160 15.49 -10.22 6.99
CA GLY A 160 16.38 -10.67 5.93
C GLY A 160 15.67 -11.20 4.69
N SER A 161 14.36 -10.95 4.57
CA SER A 161 13.54 -11.42 3.46
C SER A 161 12.67 -10.30 2.87
N GLN A 162 12.03 -10.62 1.75
CA GLN A 162 10.98 -9.80 1.19
C GLN A 162 9.76 -10.66 0.92
N ASP A 163 8.59 -10.05 0.97
CA ASP A 163 7.34 -10.70 0.61
C ASP A 163 6.46 -9.75 -0.20
N THR A 164 5.57 -10.32 -0.99
CA THR A 164 4.69 -9.61 -1.91
C THR A 164 3.23 -9.96 -1.67
N ALA A 165 2.36 -8.95 -1.69
CA ALA A 165 0.91 -9.11 -1.72
C ALA A 165 0.27 -8.10 -2.67
N TYR A 166 -0.94 -8.39 -3.13
CA TYR A 166 -1.74 -7.40 -3.85
C TYR A 166 -2.49 -6.53 -2.85
N LEU A 167 -2.57 -5.24 -3.14
CA LEU A 167 -3.48 -4.31 -2.49
C LEU A 167 -4.85 -4.44 -3.14
N TYR A 168 -5.90 -4.63 -2.37
CA TYR A 168 -7.27 -4.77 -2.88
C TYR A 168 -8.11 -3.54 -2.58
N ALA A 169 -8.99 -3.20 -3.52
CA ALA A 169 -10.00 -2.19 -3.38
C ALA A 169 -11.39 -2.74 -3.67
N ARG A 170 -12.42 -2.08 -3.14
CA ARG A 170 -13.82 -2.34 -3.40
C ARG A 170 -14.52 -1.05 -3.83
N PHE A 171 -15.23 -1.14 -4.95
CA PHE A 171 -16.03 -0.05 -5.49
C PHE A 171 -17.50 -0.42 -5.33
N GLN A 172 -18.21 0.28 -4.46
CA GLN A 172 -19.61 0.01 -4.16
C GLN A 172 -20.47 1.15 -4.69
N ARG A 173 -21.39 0.83 -5.61
CA ARG A 173 -22.34 1.83 -6.11
C ARG A 173 -23.19 2.32 -4.94
N GLU A 174 -23.30 3.63 -4.80
CA GLU A 174 -24.22 4.24 -3.86
C GLU A 174 -25.64 4.19 -4.41
N ALA A 175 -26.61 3.93 -3.55
CA ALA A 175 -28.01 4.05 -3.93
C ALA A 175 -28.32 5.51 -4.32
N PRO A 176 -29.19 5.76 -5.32
CA PRO A 176 -29.68 7.10 -5.59
C PRO A 176 -30.25 7.68 -4.29
N GLN A 177 -29.84 8.90 -3.93
CA GLN A 177 -30.46 9.57 -2.79
C GLN A 177 -31.94 9.82 -3.14
N THR A 178 -32.84 9.04 -2.54
CA THR A 178 -34.27 9.30 -2.61
C THR A 178 -34.54 10.56 -1.79
N SER A 179 -34.93 11.64 -2.48
CA SER A 179 -35.44 12.87 -1.87
C SER A 179 -36.83 12.65 -1.26
#